data_AF-A0A9D8E332-F1
#
_entry.id   AF-A0A9D8E332-F1
#
_cell.length_a   1.000
_cell.length_b   1.000
_cell.length_c   1.000
_cell.angle_alpha   90.00
_cell.angle_beta   90.00
_cell.angle_gamma   90.00
#
_symmetry.space_group_name_H-M   'P 1'
#
loop_
_entity.id
_entity.type
_entity.pdbx_description
1 polymer ?
#
loop_
_entity_poly.entity_id
_entity_poly.type
_entity_poly.pdbx_seq_one_letter_code
_entity_poly.pdbx_strand_id
1 'polypeptide(L)'
;MSERTERFEIVGTPRLVLRVPAGEVRVVTGRPAEVVVRARAAEADLSRLFITGQGNSVSVEADRSGWGRWAAVDVEIAVGAAPEVSSRQASGSLILRVTAAEVDCSSASGGIEVGVVEGRLTARLA
;
A
#
# COMPACT_ATOMS: atom_id res chain seq x y z
N MET A 1 20.24 3.60 -3.10
CA MET A 1 18.80 3.50 -2.77
C MET A 1 18.10 4.53 -3.66
N SER A 2 17.08 4.09 -4.39
CA SER A 2 16.36 4.92 -5.36
C SER A 2 14.94 5.19 -4.86
N GLU A 3 14.29 6.23 -5.40
CA GLU A 3 12.92 6.60 -5.08
C GLU A 3 12.10 6.79 -6.35
N ARG A 4 10.84 6.33 -6.32
CA ARG A 4 9.83 6.57 -7.35
C ARG A 4 8.59 7.18 -6.71
N THR A 5 8.11 8.28 -7.26
CA THR A 5 6.87 8.94 -6.82
C THR A 5 5.85 8.96 -7.95
N GLU A 6 4.62 8.52 -7.66
CA GLU A 6 3.47 8.62 -8.55
C GLU A 6 2.34 9.39 -7.87
N ARG A 7 1.56 10.14 -8.64
CA ARG A 7 0.43 10.95 -8.15
C ARG A 7 -0.82 10.63 -8.95
N PHE A 8 -1.94 10.51 -8.24
CA PHE A 8 -3.24 10.19 -8.82
C PHE A 8 -4.30 11.14 -8.25
N GLU A 9 -5.08 11.74 -9.14
CA GLU A 9 -6.30 12.45 -8.75
C GLU A 9 -7.42 11.44 -8.50
N ILE A 10 -8.10 11.58 -7.36
CA ILE A 10 -9.11 10.62 -6.90
C ILE A 10 -10.41 11.36 -6.60
N VAL A 11 -11.50 10.83 -7.15
CA VAL A 11 -12.86 11.29 -6.85
C VAL A 11 -13.57 10.24 -5.98
N GLY A 12 -14.16 10.68 -4.88
CA GLY A 12 -14.86 9.79 -3.94
C GLY A 12 -13.92 9.05 -2.99
N THR A 13 -14.39 7.91 -2.47
CA THR A 13 -13.63 7.08 -1.52
C THR A 13 -12.44 6.40 -2.23
N PRO A 14 -11.19 6.66 -1.81
CA PRO A 14 -10.02 6.02 -2.40
C PRO A 14 -9.98 4.52 -2.10
N ARG A 15 -9.64 3.71 -3.10
CA ARG A 15 -9.41 2.27 -2.94
C ARG A 15 -7.93 1.97 -3.12
N LEU A 16 -7.30 1.42 -2.10
CA LEU A 16 -5.88 1.06 -2.10
C LEU A 16 -5.75 -0.46 -2.22
N VAL A 17 -5.12 -0.92 -3.30
CA VAL A 17 -4.83 -2.35 -3.52
C VAL A 17 -3.33 -2.56 -3.41
N LEU A 18 -2.90 -3.30 -2.39
CA LEU A 18 -1.50 -3.41 -1.99
C LEU A 18 -1.07 -4.86 -2.07
N ARG A 19 -0.14 -5.18 -2.99
CA ARG A 19 0.43 -6.51 -3.16
C ARG A 19 1.94 -6.42 -3.20
N VAL A 20 2.51 -6.27 -2.01
CA VAL A 20 3.95 -6.07 -1.81
C VAL A 20 4.55 -7.33 -1.17
N PRO A 21 5.60 -7.93 -1.75
CA PRO A 21 6.14 -9.20 -1.29
C PRO A 21 6.92 -9.02 0.01
N ALA A 22 7.73 -7.97 0.12
CA ALA A 22 8.47 -7.68 1.34
C ALA A 22 8.65 -6.19 1.60
N GLY A 23 8.76 -5.84 2.88
CA GLY A 23 9.04 -4.47 3.35
C GLY A 23 7.88 -3.84 4.11
N GLU A 24 7.83 -2.52 4.12
CA GLU A 24 6.86 -1.76 4.90
C GLU A 24 5.94 -0.95 3.98
N VAL A 25 4.64 -1.02 4.21
CA VAL A 25 3.68 -0.12 3.59
C VAL A 25 3.06 0.77 4.66
N ARG A 26 3.24 2.08 4.53
CA ARG A 26 2.69 3.08 5.43
C ARG A 26 1.67 3.95 4.69
N VAL A 27 0.45 4.03 5.21
CA VAL A 27 -0.58 4.96 4.73
C VAL A 27 -0.67 6.14 5.69
N VAL A 28 -0.55 7.35 5.16
CA VAL A 28 -0.50 8.61 5.91
C VAL A 28 -1.48 9.63 5.34
N THR A 29 -1.76 10.69 6.10
CA THR A 29 -2.61 11.79 5.65
C THR A 29 -1.98 12.51 4.47
N GLY A 30 -2.76 12.65 3.39
CA GLY A 30 -2.39 13.38 2.18
C GLY A 30 -3.30 14.58 1.92
N ARG A 31 -3.22 15.12 0.71
CA ARG A 31 -4.09 16.22 0.27
C ARG A 31 -5.45 15.68 -0.20
N PRO A 32 -6.54 16.44 0.01
CA PRO A 32 -7.87 16.06 -0.49
C PRO A 32 -7.85 15.78 -2.00
N ALA A 33 -8.68 14.81 -2.44
CA ALA A 33 -8.80 14.40 -3.84
C ALA A 33 -7.50 13.92 -4.51
N GLU A 34 -6.48 13.56 -3.73
CA GLU A 34 -5.20 13.09 -4.22
C GLU A 34 -4.77 11.82 -3.47
N VAL A 35 -4.12 10.91 -4.20
CA VAL A 35 -3.28 9.84 -3.65
C VAL A 35 -1.87 9.99 -4.22
N VAL A 36 -0.89 10.07 -3.32
CA VAL A 36 0.54 10.11 -3.68
C VAL A 36 1.19 8.84 -3.17
N VAL A 37 1.83 8.09 -4.07
CA VAL A 37 2.59 6.88 -3.73
C VAL A 37 4.07 7.19 -3.87
N ARG A 38 4.85 6.96 -2.80
CA ARG A 38 6.31 7.03 -2.81
C ARG A 38 6.87 5.66 -2.48
N ALA A 39 7.61 5.07 -3.40
CA ALA A 39 8.28 3.79 -3.22
C ALA A 39 9.80 3.98 -3.19
N ARG A 40 10.46 3.38 -2.20
CA ARG A 40 11.92 3.42 -2.02
C ARG A 40 12.48 2.01 -1.92
N ALA A 41 13.44 1.69 -2.79
CA ALA A 41 14.12 0.39 -2.82
C ALA A 41 15.39 0.47 -3.68
N ALA A 42 16.04 -0.67 -3.96
CA ALA A 42 17.01 -0.74 -5.05
C ALA A 42 16.30 -0.56 -6.41
N GLU A 43 17.00 0.01 -7.38
CA GLU A 43 16.43 0.28 -8.71
C GLU A 43 15.89 -0.98 -9.41
N ALA A 44 16.56 -2.13 -9.21
CA ALA A 44 16.13 -3.42 -9.73
C ALA A 44 14.80 -3.92 -9.12
N ASP A 45 14.47 -3.53 -7.88
CA ASP A 45 13.20 -3.86 -7.25
C ASP A 45 12.11 -2.86 -7.66
N LEU A 46 12.44 -1.56 -7.75
CA LEU A 46 11.50 -0.53 -8.20
C LEU A 46 11.05 -0.74 -9.65
N SER A 47 11.92 -1.23 -10.54
CA SER A 47 11.57 -1.52 -11.93
C SER A 47 10.56 -2.67 -12.07
N ARG A 48 10.44 -3.51 -11.04
CA ARG A 48 9.48 -4.61 -10.95
C ARG A 48 8.21 -4.24 -10.17
N LEU A 49 8.14 -3.01 -9.65
CA LEU A 49 6.99 -2.49 -8.91
C LEU A 49 6.07 -1.70 -9.84
N PHE A 50 4.84 -2.17 -9.97
CA PHE A 50 3.78 -1.51 -10.73
C PHE A 50 2.96 -0.63 -9.78
N ILE A 51 2.92 0.66 -10.08
CA ILE A 51 2.11 1.63 -9.37
C ILE A 51 1.15 2.21 -10.42
N THR A 52 -0.14 1.91 -10.29
CA THR A 52 -1.16 2.28 -11.28
C THR A 52 -2.38 2.89 -10.63
N GLY A 53 -3.06 3.79 -11.34
CA GLY A 53 -4.32 4.40 -10.93
C GLY A 53 -5.40 4.17 -11.97
N GLN A 54 -6.59 3.78 -11.52
CA GLN A 54 -7.78 3.61 -12.36
C GLN A 54 -9.03 4.05 -11.60
N GLY A 55 -9.66 5.14 -12.05
CA GLY A 55 -10.81 5.72 -11.37
C GLY A 55 -10.44 6.17 -9.95
N ASN A 56 -11.11 5.63 -8.94
CA ASN A 56 -10.81 5.88 -7.53
C ASN A 56 -9.85 4.86 -6.91
N SER A 57 -9.30 3.93 -7.70
CA SER A 57 -8.44 2.86 -7.23
C SER A 57 -6.99 3.13 -7.56
N VAL A 58 -6.10 2.95 -6.57
CA VAL A 58 -4.65 2.95 -6.73
C VAL A 58 -4.11 1.57 -6.35
N SER A 59 -3.35 0.96 -7.25
CA SER A 59 -2.73 -0.34 -7.05
C SER A 59 -1.22 -0.20 -6.93
N VAL A 60 -0.63 -0.89 -5.95
CA VAL A 60 0.81 -1.04 -5.79
C VAL A 60 1.10 -2.54 -5.75
N GLU A 61 1.61 -3.06 -6.86
CA GLU A 61 1.82 -4.50 -7.05
C GLU A 61 3.25 -4.80 -7.50
N ALA A 62 3.86 -5.76 -6.83
CA ALA A 62 5.07 -6.39 -7.34
C ALA A 62 4.75 -7.31 -8.53
N ASP A 63 5.66 -7.36 -9.49
CA ASP A 63 5.68 -8.44 -10.48
C ASP A 63 5.62 -9.81 -9.78
N ARG A 64 4.68 -10.66 -10.21
CA ARG A 64 4.50 -12.01 -9.71
C ARG A 64 5.62 -12.95 -10.13
N SER A 65 6.35 -12.60 -11.19
CA SER A 65 7.57 -13.31 -11.53
C SER A 65 8.65 -13.03 -10.47
N GLY A 66 9.12 -14.08 -9.77
CA GLY A 66 10.24 -13.99 -8.84
C GLY A 66 9.94 -13.42 -7.44
N TRP A 67 8.79 -13.75 -6.84
CA TRP A 67 8.45 -13.38 -5.44
C TRP A 67 9.51 -13.80 -4.39
N GLY A 68 10.32 -14.82 -4.65
CA GLY A 68 11.39 -15.27 -3.75
C GLY A 68 12.69 -14.47 -3.78
N ARG A 69 12.81 -13.41 -4.60
CA ARG A 69 14.06 -12.63 -4.79
C ARG A 69 13.90 -11.12 -4.55
N TRP A 70 12.86 -10.69 -3.85
CA TRP A 70 12.65 -9.28 -3.55
C TRP A 70 13.47 -8.83 -2.35
N ALA A 71 14.21 -7.74 -2.50
CA ALA A 71 14.63 -6.97 -1.33
C ALA A 71 13.41 -6.23 -0.73
N ALA A 72 13.51 -5.78 0.51
CA ALA A 72 12.44 -5.01 1.15
C ALA A 72 12.18 -3.70 0.37
N VAL A 73 10.90 -3.37 0.18
CA VAL A 73 10.45 -2.11 -0.43
C VAL A 73 9.69 -1.29 0.61
N ASP A 74 10.07 -0.03 0.75
CA ASP A 74 9.36 0.92 1.61
C ASP A 74 8.38 1.72 0.75
N VAL A 75 7.08 1.57 1.01
CA VAL A 75 6.01 2.27 0.31
C VAL A 75 5.29 3.19 1.26
N GLU A 76 5.29 4.49 0.99
CA GLU A 76 4.45 5.47 1.65
C GLU A 76 3.31 5.92 0.72
N ILE A 77 2.08 5.88 1.21
CA ILE A 77 0.90 6.31 0.47
C ILE A 77 0.23 7.44 1.24
N ALA A 78 0.27 8.65 0.71
CA ALA A 78 -0.45 9.79 1.27
C ALA A 78 -1.83 9.89 0.63
N VAL A 79 -2.89 9.92 1.44
CA VAL A 79 -4.29 9.95 0.97
C VAL A 79 -5.12 10.97 1.75
N GLY A 80 -5.90 11.80 1.05
CA GLY A 80 -6.67 12.88 1.66
C GLY A 80 -8.06 12.54 2.20
N ALA A 81 -8.51 11.30 2.05
CA ALA A 81 -9.80 10.82 2.51
C ALA A 81 -9.65 9.40 3.09
N ALA A 82 -10.61 8.94 3.90
CA ALA A 82 -10.56 7.61 4.50
C ALA A 82 -10.59 6.51 3.41
N PRO A 83 -9.51 5.73 3.22
CA PRO A 83 -9.46 4.76 2.13
C PRO A 83 -10.13 3.43 2.51
N GLU A 84 -10.59 2.70 1.50
CA GLU A 84 -10.76 1.25 1.59
C GLU A 84 -9.41 0.59 1.26
N VAL A 85 -8.88 -0.26 2.14
CA VAL A 85 -7.55 -0.88 1.99
C VAL A 85 -7.69 -2.38 1.81
N SER A 86 -7.18 -2.91 0.70
CA SER A 86 -6.98 -4.35 0.48
C SER A 86 -5.49 -4.63 0.38
N SER A 87 -4.93 -5.36 1.35
CA SER A 87 -3.50 -5.65 1.42
C SER A 87 -3.20 -7.14 1.47
N ARG A 88 -2.24 -7.57 0.66
CA ARG A 88 -1.67 -8.92 0.69
C ARG A 88 -0.16 -8.83 0.67
N GLN A 89 0.45 -9.20 1.79
CA GLN A 89 1.89 -9.19 1.97
C GLN A 89 2.41 -10.61 2.19
N ALA A 90 3.61 -10.92 1.69
CA ALA A 90 4.27 -12.17 2.01
C ALA A 90 5.11 -12.02 3.30
N SER A 91 5.94 -10.99 3.37
CA SER A 91 6.78 -10.72 4.53
C SER A 91 6.95 -9.21 4.74
N GLY A 92 6.03 -8.60 5.46
CA GLY A 92 6.05 -7.16 5.63
C GLY A 92 5.05 -6.63 6.63
N SER A 93 5.15 -5.33 6.86
CA SER A 93 4.25 -4.62 7.76
C SER A 93 3.31 -3.70 6.98
N LEU A 94 2.07 -3.59 7.47
CA LEU A 94 1.10 -2.59 7.03
C LEU A 94 0.82 -1.65 8.19
N ILE A 95 1.06 -0.36 7.97
CA ILE A 95 0.89 0.68 8.98
C ILE A 95 -0.10 1.73 8.45
N LEU A 96 -1.28 1.81 9.05
CA LEU A 96 -2.29 2.82 8.71
C LEU A 96 -2.31 3.90 9.78
N ARG A 97 -1.78 5.09 9.46
CA ARG A 97 -1.79 6.29 10.32
C ARG A 97 -2.92 7.27 9.97
N VAL A 98 -3.94 6.76 9.29
CA VAL A 98 -5.15 7.48 8.90
C VAL A 98 -6.37 6.73 9.41
N THR A 99 -7.51 7.41 9.48
CA THR A 99 -8.81 6.73 9.54
C THR A 99 -9.04 5.98 8.23
N ALA A 100 -9.33 4.69 8.29
CA ALA A 100 -9.70 3.88 7.13
C ALA A 100 -11.21 3.60 7.12
N ALA A 101 -11.81 3.56 5.93
CA ALA A 101 -13.21 3.18 5.77
C ALA A 101 -13.38 1.68 5.97
N GLU A 102 -12.56 0.88 5.28
CA GLU A 102 -12.48 -0.57 5.44
C GLU A 102 -11.02 -1.05 5.30
N VAL A 103 -10.71 -2.18 5.94
CA VAL A 103 -9.40 -2.84 5.84
C VAL A 103 -9.59 -4.35 5.71
N ASP A 104 -9.15 -4.93 4.61
CA ASP A 104 -8.94 -6.38 4.44
C ASP A 104 -7.47 -6.63 4.20
N CYS A 105 -6.81 -7.31 5.13
CA CYS A 105 -5.38 -7.52 5.10
C CYS A 105 -5.00 -8.97 5.39
N SER A 106 -3.97 -9.44 4.68
CA SER A 106 -3.35 -10.73 4.91
C SER A 106 -1.84 -10.61 4.84
N SER A 107 -1.15 -11.20 5.80
CA SER A 107 0.31 -11.29 5.80
C SER A 107 0.77 -12.66 6.25
N ALA A 108 1.77 -13.23 5.57
CA ALA A 108 2.38 -14.48 6.03
C ALA A 108 3.46 -14.26 7.10
N SER A 109 4.07 -13.07 7.17
CA SER A 109 4.91 -12.64 8.29
C SER A 109 4.99 -11.12 8.39
N GLY A 110 5.18 -10.60 9.60
CA GLY A 110 5.27 -9.16 9.89
C GLY A 110 4.13 -8.67 10.79
N GLY A 111 3.83 -7.38 10.73
CA GLY A 111 2.89 -6.72 11.64
C GLY A 111 1.83 -5.89 10.92
N ILE A 112 0.66 -5.78 11.53
CA ILE A 112 -0.40 -4.89 11.03
C ILE A 112 -0.76 -3.92 12.15
N GLU A 113 -0.47 -2.65 11.92
CA GLU A 113 -0.83 -1.56 12.81
C GLU A 113 -1.89 -0.70 12.13
N VAL A 114 -3.10 -0.72 12.67
CA VAL A 114 -4.20 0.10 12.17
C VAL A 114 -4.67 1.02 13.28
N GLY A 115 -4.81 2.30 12.96
CA GLY A 115 -5.48 3.26 13.82
C GLY A 115 -7.00 3.02 13.83
N VAL A 116 -7.76 4.04 13.43
CA VAL A 116 -9.23 3.97 13.41
C VAL A 116 -9.69 3.31 12.11
N VAL A 117 -10.61 2.34 12.22
CA VAL A 117 -11.38 1.81 11.09
C VAL A 117 -12.86 2.10 11.35
N GLU A 118 -13.50 2.83 10.45
CA GLU A 118 -14.92 3.22 10.60
C GLU A 118 -15.86 2.05 10.34
N GLY A 119 -15.54 1.24 9.34
CA GLY A 119 -16.31 0.07 8.95
C GLY A 119 -15.65 -1.22 9.43
N ARG A 120 -15.33 -2.07 8.47
CA ARG A 120 -14.89 -3.44 8.74
C ARG A 120 -13.36 -3.56 8.71
N LEU A 121 -12.82 -4.25 9.71
CA LEU A 121 -11.44 -4.73 9.74
C LEU A 121 -11.43 -6.27 9.65
N THR A 122 -10.73 -6.82 8.68
CA THR A 122 -10.40 -8.24 8.57
C THR A 122 -8.88 -8.39 8.47
N ALA A 123 -8.28 -9.15 9.37
CA ALA A 123 -6.85 -9.43 9.38
C ALA A 123 -6.62 -10.95 9.43
N ARG A 124 -5.78 -11.46 8.54
CA ARG A 124 -5.35 -12.87 8.51
C ARG A 124 -3.84 -12.94 8.57
N LEU A 125 -3.31 -13.40 9.69
CA LEU A 125 -1.88 -13.54 9.97
C LEU A 125 -1.56 -15.02 10.14
N ALA A 126 -0.43 -15.46 9.57
CA ALA A 126 0.08 -16.83 9.71
C ALA A 126 0.97 -16.99 10.95
#